data_AF-A0A134CBM3-F1
#
_entry.id   AF-A0A134CBM3-F1
#
_cell.length_a   1.000
_cell.length_b   1.000
_cell.length_c   1.000
_cell.angle_alpha   90.00
_cell.angle_beta   90.00
_cell.angle_gamma   90.00
#
_symmetry.space_group_name_H-M   'P 1'
#
loop_
_entity.id
_entity.type
_entity.pdbx_description
1 polymer ?
#
loop_
_entity_poly.entity_id
_entity_poly.type
_entity_poly.pdbx_seq_one_letter_code
_entity_poly.pdbx_strand_id
1 'polypeptide(L)' 'MHRVIEGKLLAGYIYGDRKNHEYIYLPGSEIDSTNPLFIYETKESRQDISITEALHIIEKRSLRLTTHPVFGEKTL' A
#
# COMPACT_ATOMS: atom_id res chain seq x y z
N MET A 1 -7.72 -10.45 -10.45
CA MET A 1 -7.68 -10.06 -9.02
C MET A 1 -7.03 -8.69 -8.83
N HIS A 2 -5.92 -8.41 -9.54
CA HIS A 2 -5.19 -7.14 -9.46
C HIS A 2 -6.02 -5.86 -9.59
N ARG A 3 -6.97 -5.77 -10.53
CA ARG A 3 -7.82 -4.56 -10.72
C ARG A 3 -8.52 -4.08 -9.46
N VAL A 4 -8.96 -4.99 -8.58
CA VAL A 4 -9.65 -4.61 -7.33
C VAL A 4 -8.64 -4.06 -6.31
N ILE A 5 -7.47 -4.68 -6.21
CA ILE A 5 -6.39 -4.26 -5.31
C ILE A 5 -5.86 -2.90 -5.73
N GLU A 6 -5.58 -2.74 -7.03
CA GLU A 6 -5.13 -1.49 -7.63
C GLU A 6 -6.12 -0.35 -7.37
N GLY A 7 -7.41 -0.56 -7.65
CA GLY A 7 -8.42 0.46 -7.37
C GLY A 7 -8.55 0.82 -5.88
N LYS A 8 -8.31 -0.15 -4.98
CA LYS A 8 -8.29 0.10 -3.53
C LYS A 8 -7.07 0.91 -3.11
N LEU A 9 -5.88 0.57 -3.61
CA LEU A 9 -4.65 1.32 -3.37
C LEU A 9 -4.76 2.77 -3.86
N LEU A 10 -5.28 2.98 -5.08
CA LEU A 10 -5.52 4.31 -5.64
C LEU A 10 -6.57 5.10 -4.83
N ALA A 11 -7.54 4.42 -4.22
CA ALA A 11 -8.50 5.03 -3.29
C ALA A 11 -7.94 5.22 -1.86
N GLY A 12 -6.63 5.04 -1.66
CA GLY A 12 -5.92 5.26 -0.41
C GLY A 12 -6.02 4.13 0.61
N TYR A 13 -6.64 2.99 0.28
CA TYR A 13 -6.71 1.86 1.21
C TYR A 13 -5.35 1.22 1.44
N ILE A 14 -5.13 0.77 2.67
CA ILE A 14 -3.87 0.18 3.09
C ILE A 14 -3.95 -1.34 3.05
N TYR A 15 -2.98 -1.96 2.38
CA TYR A 15 -2.73 -3.40 2.47
C TYR A 15 -1.57 -3.67 3.41
N GLY A 16 -1.64 -4.72 4.22
CA GLY A 16 -0.53 -5.05 5.10
C GLY A 16 -0.74 -6.26 5.97
N ASP A 17 0.26 -6.52 6.81
CA ASP A 17 0.26 -7.47 7.90
C ASP A 17 0.69 -6.75 9.18
N ARG A 18 -0.28 -6.54 10.08
CA ARG A 18 -0.06 -5.88 11.38
C ARG A 18 0.91 -6.64 12.28
N LYS A 19 0.99 -7.97 12.19
CA LYS A 19 1.92 -8.74 13.02
C LYS A 19 3.36 -8.46 12.59
N ASN A 20 3.59 -8.40 11.29
CA ASN A 20 4.91 -8.16 10.71
C ASN A 20 5.26 -6.67 10.57
N HIS A 21 4.31 -5.76 10.84
CA HIS A 21 4.46 -4.31 10.66
C HIS A 21 4.90 -4.00 9.22
N GLU A 22 4.19 -4.62 8.28
CA GLU A 22 4.45 -4.54 6.85
C GLU A 22 3.22 -3.93 6.18
N TYR A 23 3.38 -2.86 5.42
CA TYR A 23 2.27 -2.10 4.85
C TYR A 23 2.59 -1.59 3.44
N ILE A 24 1.56 -1.46 2.62
CA ILE A 24 1.58 -0.80 1.31
C ILE A 24 0.43 0.20 1.26
N TYR A 25 0.76 1.44 0.90
CA TYR A 25 -0.21 2.54 0.82
C TYR A 25 0.20 3.61 -0.18
N LEU A 26 -0.78 4.38 -0.65
CA LEU A 26 -0.57 5.58 -1.47
C LEU A 26 -0.27 6.77 -0.53
N PRO A 27 0.90 7.43 -0.63
CA PRO A 27 1.14 8.66 0.13
C PRO A 27 0.26 9.79 -0.41
N GLY A 28 -0.19 10.69 0.46
CA GLY A 28 -1.09 11.79 0.08
C GLY A 28 -0.49 12.77 -0.94
N SER A 29 0.84 12.80 -1.11
CA SER A 29 1.52 13.59 -2.15
C SER A 29 1.34 13.05 -3.56
N GLU A 30 0.87 11.81 -3.72
CA GLU A 30 0.69 11.14 -5.02
C GLU A 30 -0.77 11.10 -5.49
N ILE A 31 -1.67 11.81 -4.79
CA ILE A 31 -3.06 12.00 -5.23
C ILE A 31 -3.04 12.73 -6.58
N ASP A 32 -3.84 12.23 -7.53
CA ASP A 32 -3.94 12.76 -8.91
C ASP A 32 -2.64 12.73 -9.73
N SER A 33 -1.61 12.04 -9.24
CA SER A 33 -0.38 11.79 -9.99
C SER A 33 -0.67 10.91 -11.21
N THR A 34 -0.14 11.28 -12.38
CA THR A 34 -0.27 10.49 -13.61
C THR A 34 0.33 9.09 -13.47
N ASN A 35 1.38 8.95 -12.66
CA ASN A 35 2.06 7.68 -12.42
C ASN A 35 2.44 7.57 -10.93
N PRO A 36 1.48 7.25 -10.06
CA PRO A 36 1.66 7.34 -8.63
C PRO A 36 2.67 6.33 -8.11
N LEU A 37 3.50 6.76 -7.17
CA LEU A 37 4.34 5.89 -6.36
C LEU A 37 3.62 5.51 -5.07
N PHE A 38 3.90 4.30 -4.58
CA PHE A 38 3.36 3.77 -3.34
C PHE A 38 4.50 3.58 -2.35
N ILE A 39 4.19 3.62 -1.06
CA ILE A 39 5.16 3.29 -0.02
C ILE A 39 4.99 1.84 0.36
N TYR A 40 6.07 1.07 0.27
CA TYR A 40 6.23 -0.18 0.98
C TYR A 40 6.98 0.07 2.29
N GLU A 41 6.25 -0.07 3.39
CA GLU A 41 6.73 0.13 4.74
C GLU A 41 6.96 -1.20 5.42
N THR A 42 8.11 -1.30 6.07
CA THR A 42 8.51 -2.40 6.95
C THR A 42 8.96 -1.82 8.29
N LYS A 43 9.27 -2.67 9.27
CA LYS A 43 9.83 -2.23 10.55
C LYS A 43 11.08 -1.34 10.43
N GLU A 44 11.88 -1.56 9.38
CA GLU A 44 13.22 -0.99 9.26
C GLU A 44 13.32 0.07 8.16
N SER A 45 12.41 0.07 7.18
CA SER A 45 12.53 0.92 6.01
C SER A 45 11.18 1.27 5.39
N ARG A 46 11.19 2.38 4.65
CA ARG A 46 10.13 2.77 3.72
C ARG A 46 10.77 2.94 2.35
N GLN A 47 10.12 2.41 1.33
CA GLN A 47 10.63 2.42 -0.05
C GLN A 47 9.51 2.83 -1.00
N ASP A 48 9.83 3.73 -1.93
CA ASP A 48 8.94 4.06 -3.04
C ASP A 48 8.92 2.88 -4.03
N ILE A 49 7.72 2.44 -4.38
CA ILE A 49 7.50 1.32 -5.30
C ILE A 49 6.41 1.67 -6.33
N SER A 50 6.54 1.07 -7.51
CA SER A 50 5.50 1.18 -8.54
C SER A 50 4.24 0.40 -8.18
N ILE A 51 3.12 0.68 -8.86
CA ILE A 51 1.89 -0.10 -8.71
C ILE A 51 2.10 -1.59 -9.04
N THR A 52 2.93 -1.90 -10.04
CA THR A 52 3.24 -3.28 -10.43
C THR A 52 3.97 -4.03 -9.32
N GLU A 53 4.95 -3.38 -8.69
CA GLU A 53 5.67 -3.95 -7.54
C GLU A 53 4.75 -4.11 -6.32
N ALA A 54 3.88 -3.13 -6.07
CA ALA A 54 2.90 -3.20 -4.98
C ALA A 54 1.99 -4.42 -5.13
N LEU A 55 1.44 -4.64 -6.33
CA LEU A 55 0.61 -5.82 -6.63
C LEU A 55 1.40 -7.12 -6.43
N HIS A 56 2.65 -7.18 -6.90
CA HIS A 56 3.51 -8.35 -6.74
C HIS A 56 3.76 -8.68 -5.26
N ILE A 57 4.08 -7.67 -4.45
CA ILE A 57 4.34 -7.84 -3.01
C ILE A 57 3.07 -8.26 -2.28
N ILE A 58 1.92 -7.62 -2.57
CA ILE A 58 0.64 -7.96 -1.94
C ILE A 58 0.29 -9.42 -2.16
N GLU A 59 0.49 -9.94 -3.37
CA GLU A 59 0.24 -11.36 -3.66
C GLU A 59 1.25 -12.27 -2.98
N LYS A 60 2.55 -12.02 -3.18
CA LYS A 60 3.63 -12.87 -2.67
C LYS A 60 3.65 -12.96 -1.14
N ARG A 61 3.35 -11.84 -0.46
CA ARG A 61 3.26 -11.76 1.00
C ARG A 61 1.86 -12.04 1.52
N SER A 62 0.87 -12.22 0.63
CA SER A 62 -0.53 -12.41 1.00
C SER A 62 -1.07 -11.29 1.90
N LEU A 63 -0.67 -10.04 1.63
CA LEU A 63 -1.15 -8.88 2.37
C LEU A 63 -2.67 -8.73 2.19
N ARG A 64 -3.31 -8.13 3.19
CA ARG A 64 -4.76 -7.92 3.23
C ARG A 64 -5.07 -6.48 3.58
N LEU A 65 -6.28 -6.03 3.25
CA LEU A 65 -6.78 -4.75 3.75
C LEU A 65 -6.62 -4.72 5.27
N THR A 66 -6.06 -3.63 5.78
CA THR A 66 -5.71 -3.55 7.20
C THR A 66 -5.78 -2.11 7.71
N THR A 67 -5.57 -1.98 9.01
CA THR A 67 -5.51 -0.69 9.71
C THR A 67 -4.06 -0.43 10.10
N HIS A 68 -3.46 0.59 9.49
CA HIS A 68 -2.14 1.10 9.86
C HIS A 68 -2.21 1.79 11.23
N PRO A 69 -1.23 1.60 12.14
CA PRO A 69 -1.25 2.20 13.48
C PRO A 69 -1.26 3.73 13.49
N VAL A 70 -0.75 4.38 12.44
CA VAL A 70 -0.70 5.85 12.34
C VAL A 70 -1.83 6.40 11.47
N PHE A 71 -2.18 5.72 10.38
CA PHE A 71 -3.08 6.26 9.36
C PHE A 71 -4.51 5.69 9.45
N GLY A 72 -4.72 4.60 10.18
CA GLY A 72 -6.00 3.91 10.16
C GLY A 72 -6.15 3.06 8.90
N GLU A 73 -7.37 2.96 8.35
CA GLU A 73 -7.67 2.09 7.20
C GLU A 73 -7.26 2.69 5.85
N LYS A 74 -7.04 4.02 5.82
CA LYS A 74 -6.72 4.80 4.61
C LYS A 74 -5.72 5.90 4.92
N THR A 75 -4.95 6.29 3.91
CA THR A 75 -4.08 7.47 3.96
C THR A 75 -4.78 8.76 3.52
N LEU A 76 -5.97 8.65 2.94
CA LEU A 76 -6.81 9.73 2.43
C LEU A 76 -8.01 9.98 3.34
#